data_AF-A0A4Y2VPQ4-F1
#
_entry.id   AF-A0A4Y2VPQ4-F1
#
_cell.length_a   1.000
_cell.length_b   1.000
_cell.length_c   1.000
_cell.angle_alpha   90.00
_cell.angle_beta   90.00
_cell.angle_gamma   90.00
#
_symmetry.space_group_name_H-M   'P 1'
#
loop_
_entity.id
_entity.type
_entity.pdbx_description
1 polymer ?
#
loop_
_entity_poly.entity_id
_entity_poly.type
_entity_poly.pdbx_seq_one_letter_code
_entity_poly.pdbx_strand_id
1 'polypeptide(L)'
;MEIDYAILQTDSTIALAWINTPPNQLKTFIGNRVSKIQDLTENYKWRHIMSHQNPADIISKGTDPQELAKLTLWWHGPQMSQDDSLEIPLQNTDFSSDKLYLSELKNWTNCSLISTVDSSFLDNLLRVSNNFCKLVRIVAFIFRFFNNLRSTSRCLGPLTLKELQLAKLTLAKLVHLVCFRVEIKCLEKG
;
A
#
# COMPACT_ATOMS: atom_id res chain seq x y z
N MET A 1 12.59 37.82 8.67
CA MET A 1 11.99 37.79 7.33
C MET A 1 11.06 36.59 7.33
N GLU A 2 9.79 36.81 7.63
CA GLU A 2 8.75 35.78 7.45
C GLU A 2 8.41 35.74 5.96
N ILE A 3 8.30 34.53 5.41
CA ILE A 3 7.84 34.33 4.03
C ILE A 3 6.34 34.07 4.14
N ASP A 4 5.53 35.08 3.85
CA ASP A 4 4.07 34.99 3.96
C ASP A 4 3.46 34.06 2.89
N TYR A 5 4.12 33.94 1.75
CA TYR A 5 3.69 33.12 0.62
C TYR A 5 4.86 32.72 -0.27
N ALA A 6 4.88 31.47 -0.73
CA ALA A 6 5.83 30.99 -1.73
C ALA A 6 5.17 30.05 -2.73
N ILE A 7 5.65 30.10 -3.97
CA ILE A 7 5.33 29.15 -5.03
C ILE A 7 6.57 28.29 -5.26
N LEU A 8 6.41 26.98 -5.21
CA LEU A 8 7.48 26.02 -5.43
C LEU A 8 7.39 25.52 -6.87
N GLN A 9 8.51 25.47 -7.58
CA GLN A 9 8.52 25.12 -9.00
C GLN A 9 9.49 23.98 -9.28
N THR A 10 9.09 23.10 -10.21
CA THR A 10 9.93 22.03 -10.75
C THR A 10 9.64 21.88 -12.24
N ASP A 11 10.66 21.62 -13.03
CA ASP A 11 10.50 21.29 -14.46
C ASP A 11 10.36 19.79 -14.71
N SER A 12 10.46 18.97 -13.65
CA SER A 12 10.21 17.55 -13.73
C SER A 12 8.72 17.25 -13.53
N THR A 13 8.01 17.05 -14.63
CA THR A 13 6.60 16.64 -14.64
C THR A 13 6.36 15.34 -13.86
N ILE A 14 7.28 14.38 -13.95
CA ILE A 14 7.19 13.11 -13.21
C ILE A 14 7.38 13.30 -11.70
N ALA A 15 8.34 14.13 -11.27
CA ALA A 15 8.53 14.42 -9.85
C ALA A 15 7.31 15.17 -9.29
N LEU A 16 6.78 16.12 -10.06
CA LEU A 16 5.56 16.84 -9.71
C LEU A 16 4.34 15.91 -9.61
N ALA A 17 4.23 14.93 -10.51
CA ALA A 17 3.18 13.91 -10.43
C ALA A 17 3.30 13.13 -9.12
N TRP A 18 4.50 12.65 -8.76
CA TRP A 18 4.71 11.94 -7.48
C TRP A 18 4.44 12.82 -6.26
N ILE A 19 4.82 14.10 -6.29
CA ILE A 19 4.56 15.05 -5.19
C ILE A 19 3.04 15.23 -4.97
N ASN A 20 2.22 15.10 -6.02
CA ASN A 20 0.77 15.19 -5.94
C ASN A 20 0.08 13.84 -5.62
N THR A 21 0.82 12.73 -5.58
CA THR A 21 0.27 11.41 -5.22
C THR A 21 0.33 11.21 -3.70
N PRO A 22 -0.70 10.59 -3.07
CA PRO A 22 -0.61 10.17 -1.68
C PRO A 22 0.62 9.29 -1.41
N PRO A 23 1.48 9.61 -0.42
CA PRO A 23 2.73 8.88 -0.15
C PRO A 23 2.55 7.37 0.06
N ASN A 24 1.40 6.98 0.62
CA ASN A 24 1.08 5.59 0.91
C ASN A 24 0.85 4.75 -0.36
N GLN A 25 0.51 5.36 -1.49
CA GLN A 25 0.32 4.71 -2.79
C GLN A 25 1.64 4.49 -3.53
N LEU A 26 2.70 5.20 -3.16
CA LEU A 26 4.02 5.10 -3.79
C LEU A 26 4.90 4.06 -3.08
N LYS A 27 5.84 3.46 -3.81
CA LYS A 27 6.88 2.58 -3.24
C LYS A 27 7.67 3.32 -2.15
N THR A 28 8.16 2.58 -1.17
CA THR A 28 8.74 3.12 0.08
C THR A 28 9.78 4.22 -0.14
N PHE A 29 10.68 4.06 -1.12
CA PHE A 29 11.73 5.04 -1.38
C PHE A 29 11.19 6.40 -1.85
N ILE A 30 10.24 6.40 -2.77
CA ILE A 30 9.61 7.62 -3.29
C ILE A 30 8.60 8.15 -2.29
N GLY A 31 7.74 7.30 -1.73
CA GLY A 31 6.73 7.67 -0.73
C GLY A 31 7.31 8.38 0.48
N ASN A 32 8.45 7.91 1.02
CA ASN A 32 9.09 8.59 2.16
C ASN A 32 9.58 10.01 1.82
N ARG A 33 10.06 10.24 0.60
CA ARG A 33 10.50 11.58 0.15
C ARG A 33 9.31 12.49 -0.10
N VAL A 34 8.29 11.97 -0.76
CA VAL A 34 7.05 12.71 -1.02
C VAL A 34 6.39 13.13 0.29
N SER A 35 6.31 12.23 1.29
CA SER A 35 5.81 12.57 2.63
C SER A 35 6.59 13.75 3.22
N LYS A 36 7.92 13.68 3.24
CA LYS A 36 8.74 14.77 3.79
C LYS A 36 8.59 16.08 3.02
N ILE A 37 8.47 16.02 1.69
CA ILE A 37 8.22 17.21 0.86
C ILE A 37 6.86 17.81 1.22
N GLN A 38 5.80 17.00 1.27
CA GLN A 38 4.45 17.45 1.61
C GLN A 38 4.41 18.05 3.02
N ASP A 39 5.04 17.42 4.01
CA ASP A 39 5.13 17.93 5.39
C ASP A 39 5.84 19.29 5.47
N LEU A 40 6.93 19.47 4.70
CA LEU A 40 7.68 20.73 4.68
C LEU A 40 6.99 21.82 3.84
N THR A 41 6.05 21.44 2.98
CA THR A 41 5.46 22.34 1.97
C THR A 41 3.94 22.43 2.05
N GLU A 42 3.34 22.04 3.18
CA GLU A 42 1.89 21.99 3.39
C GLU A 42 1.19 23.32 3.06
N ASN A 43 1.86 24.45 3.36
CA ASN A 43 1.32 25.80 3.13
C ASN A 43 1.69 26.39 1.75
N TYR A 44 2.41 25.65 0.90
CA TYR A 44 2.93 26.13 -0.38
C TYR A 44 2.41 25.30 -1.55
N LYS A 45 2.28 25.94 -2.70
CA LYS A 45 1.82 25.25 -3.93
C LYS A 45 3.00 24.88 -4.82
N TRP A 46 3.03 23.63 -5.27
CA TRP A 46 3.94 23.18 -6.32
C TRP A 46 3.36 23.44 -7.71
N ARG A 47 4.19 23.93 -8.63
CA ARG A 47 3.84 24.17 -10.04
C ARG A 47 4.91 23.64 -10.98
N HIS A 48 4.49 23.30 -12.19
CA HIS A 48 5.42 23.01 -13.26
C HIS A 48 6.01 24.30 -13.83
N ILE A 49 7.27 24.26 -14.24
CA ILE A 49 7.91 25.30 -15.04
C ILE A 49 8.63 24.67 -16.23
N MET A 50 8.72 25.37 -17.36
CA MET A 50 9.49 24.84 -18.49
C MET A 50 10.98 24.77 -18.14
N SER A 51 11.69 23.72 -18.58
CA SER A 51 13.11 23.53 -18.24
C SER A 51 14.01 24.72 -18.60
N HIS A 52 13.75 25.41 -19.72
CA HIS A 52 14.52 26.60 -20.11
C HIS A 52 14.24 27.84 -19.23
N GLN A 53 13.19 27.79 -18.41
CA GLN A 53 12.82 28.82 -17.44
C GLN A 53 13.16 28.40 -16.00
N ASN A 54 13.75 27.21 -15.78
CA ASN A 54 14.14 26.76 -14.45
C ASN A 54 15.53 27.33 -14.08
N PRO A 55 15.64 28.30 -13.17
CA PRO A 55 16.94 28.84 -12.77
C PRO A 55 17.81 27.81 -12.04
N ALA A 56 17.22 26.80 -11.39
CA ALA A 56 17.99 25.76 -10.69
C ALA A 56 18.86 24.94 -11.65
N ASP A 57 18.45 24.84 -12.91
CA ASP A 57 19.14 24.11 -13.96
C ASP A 57 20.47 24.77 -14.38
N ILE A 58 20.56 26.10 -14.24
CA ILE A 58 21.77 26.88 -14.53
C ILE A 58 22.90 26.45 -13.58
N ILE A 59 22.59 26.34 -12.29
CA ILE A 59 23.60 25.97 -11.28
C ILE A 59 23.84 24.46 -11.27
N SER A 60 22.82 23.63 -11.46
CA SER A 60 22.98 22.17 -11.43
C SER A 60 23.88 21.64 -12.55
N LYS A 61 23.90 22.31 -13.72
CA LYS A 61 24.79 21.99 -14.85
C LYS A 61 26.20 22.56 -14.71
N GLY A 62 26.40 23.48 -13.76
CA GLY A 62 27.61 24.26 -13.64
C GLY A 62 27.63 25.43 -14.61
N THR A 63 28.01 26.60 -14.12
CA THR A 63 28.18 27.80 -14.95
C THR A 63 29.37 28.61 -14.43
N ASP A 64 30.03 29.33 -15.32
CA ASP A 64 31.12 30.23 -14.93
C ASP A 64 30.56 31.41 -14.13
N PRO A 65 31.20 31.84 -13.02
CA PRO A 65 30.72 32.96 -12.22
C PRO A 65 30.53 34.28 -12.99
N GLN A 66 31.37 34.54 -14.01
CA GLN A 66 31.23 35.73 -14.85
C GLN A 66 30.03 35.65 -15.78
N GLU A 67 29.70 34.45 -16.26
CA GLU A 67 28.49 34.21 -17.06
C GLU A 67 27.23 34.24 -16.19
N LEU A 68 27.29 33.67 -14.98
CA LEU A 68 26.19 33.73 -14.01
C LEU A 68 25.79 35.17 -13.68
N ALA A 69 26.76 36.08 -13.57
CA ALA A 69 26.50 37.50 -13.33
C ALA A 69 25.68 38.16 -14.45
N LYS A 70 25.70 37.60 -15.67
CA LYS A 70 24.97 38.11 -16.84
C LYS A 70 23.60 37.44 -17.02
N LEU A 71 23.31 36.34 -16.32
CA LEU A 71 22.08 35.57 -16.51
C LEU A 71 20.88 36.20 -15.79
N THR A 72 20.05 36.91 -16.54
CA THR A 72 18.83 37.54 -16.02
C THR A 72 17.91 36.55 -15.31
N LEU A 73 17.73 35.34 -15.87
CA LEU A 73 16.85 34.30 -15.32
C LEU A 73 17.25 33.88 -13.89
N TRP A 74 18.54 33.87 -13.57
CA TRP A 74 19.01 33.52 -12.23
C TRP A 74 18.70 34.62 -11.21
N TRP A 75 18.98 35.87 -11.58
CA TRP A 75 18.85 37.01 -10.67
C TRP A 75 17.44 37.55 -10.53
N HIS A 76 16.63 37.43 -11.57
CA HIS A 76 15.26 37.99 -11.62
C HIS A 76 14.18 36.91 -11.61
N GLY A 77 14.58 35.64 -11.70
CA GLY A 77 13.65 34.52 -11.81
C GLY A 77 12.95 34.45 -13.18
N PRO A 78 12.06 33.46 -13.35
CA PRO A 78 11.23 33.37 -14.54
C PRO A 78 10.22 34.53 -14.58
N GLN A 79 9.86 34.97 -15.79
CA GLN A 79 8.78 35.92 -15.95
C GLN A 79 7.47 35.26 -15.50
N MET A 80 7.02 35.57 -14.28
CA MET A 80 5.71 35.15 -13.80
C MET A 80 4.66 35.86 -14.65
N SER A 81 3.92 35.09 -15.45
CA SER A 81 2.67 35.56 -16.04
C SER A 81 1.79 36.01 -14.87
N GLN A 82 1.42 37.30 -14.83
CA GLN A 82 0.52 37.86 -13.80
C GLN A 82 -0.92 37.30 -13.89
N ASP A 83 -1.17 36.42 -14.85
CA ASP A 83 -2.39 35.64 -14.92
C ASP A 83 -2.36 34.53 -13.86
N ASP A 84 -2.86 34.87 -12.67
CA ASP A 84 -3.41 33.90 -11.70
C ASP A 84 -4.53 33.03 -12.32
N SER A 85 -4.99 33.37 -13.52
CA SER A 85 -6.01 32.65 -14.30
C SER A 85 -5.45 31.45 -15.08
N LEU A 86 -4.13 31.37 -15.30
CA LEU A 86 -3.49 30.18 -15.87
C LEU A 86 -3.13 29.23 -14.74
N GLU A 87 -4.17 28.73 -14.05
CA GLU A 87 -4.13 27.36 -13.55
C GLU A 87 -3.75 26.51 -14.77
N ILE A 88 -2.48 26.16 -14.97
CA ILE A 88 -2.16 24.99 -15.79
C ILE A 88 -2.63 23.85 -14.91
N PRO A 89 -3.83 23.30 -15.15
CA PRO A 89 -4.35 22.28 -14.28
C PRO A 89 -3.47 21.08 -14.59
N LEU A 90 -2.65 20.65 -13.63
CA LEU A 90 -2.12 19.30 -13.64
C LEU A 90 -3.24 18.25 -13.70
N GLN A 91 -4.51 18.67 -13.59
CA GLN A 91 -5.69 17.88 -13.94
C GLN A 91 -5.68 17.35 -15.38
N ASN A 92 -4.87 17.89 -16.31
CA ASN A 92 -4.90 17.48 -17.72
C ASN A 92 -3.68 16.69 -18.23
N THR A 93 -2.60 16.53 -17.45
CA THR A 93 -1.56 15.55 -17.80
C THR A 93 -2.00 14.18 -17.29
N ASP A 94 -2.63 13.44 -18.18
CA ASP A 94 -3.02 12.06 -17.92
C ASP A 94 -1.77 11.16 -17.82
N PHE A 95 -1.26 11.00 -16.60
CA PHE A 95 -0.18 10.06 -16.30
C PHE A 95 -0.67 8.60 -16.23
N SER A 96 -1.94 8.30 -16.52
CA SER A 96 -2.48 6.94 -16.47
C SER A 96 -1.78 5.96 -17.42
N SER A 97 -1.09 6.47 -18.46
CA SER A 97 -0.29 5.67 -19.38
C SER A 97 1.22 5.79 -19.18
N ASP A 98 1.68 6.67 -18.29
CA ASP A 98 3.12 6.90 -18.08
C ASP A 98 3.75 5.72 -17.34
N LYS A 99 4.64 5.01 -18.03
CA LYS A 99 5.31 3.82 -17.51
C LYS A 99 6.14 4.10 -16.26
N LEU A 100 6.82 5.25 -16.19
CA LEU A 100 7.65 5.62 -15.04
C LEU A 100 6.78 5.91 -13.83
N TYR A 101 5.70 6.68 -14.03
CA TYR A 101 4.73 6.97 -12.97
C TYR A 101 4.12 5.68 -12.40
N LEU A 102 3.54 4.84 -13.27
CA LEU A 102 2.90 3.59 -12.88
C LEU A 102 3.88 2.63 -12.20
N SER A 103 5.15 2.62 -12.64
CA SER A 103 6.15 1.73 -12.06
C SER A 103 6.47 2.04 -10.60
N GLU A 104 6.24 3.27 -10.14
CA GLU A 104 6.49 3.68 -8.75
C GLU A 104 5.25 3.57 -7.84
N LEU A 105 4.08 3.29 -8.40
CA LEU A 105 2.92 2.92 -7.60
C LEU A 105 3.17 1.56 -6.93
N LYS A 106 2.72 1.44 -5.68
CA LYS A 106 2.67 0.15 -5.00
C LYS A 106 1.73 -0.74 -5.77
N ASN A 107 2.24 -1.88 -6.20
CA ASN A 107 1.41 -3.02 -6.53
C ASN A 107 0.86 -3.54 -5.21
N TRP A 108 -0.36 -3.13 -4.87
CA TRP A 108 -1.14 -3.87 -3.90
C TRP A 108 -1.44 -5.20 -4.56
N THR A 109 -0.54 -6.17 -4.40
CA THR A 109 -0.91 -7.56 -4.60
C THR A 109 -2.01 -7.78 -3.59
N ASN A 110 -3.25 -7.75 -4.06
CA ASN A 110 -4.37 -8.30 -3.33
C ASN A 110 -3.98 -9.75 -3.07
N CYS A 111 -3.37 -10.00 -1.91
CA CYS A 111 -3.11 -11.34 -1.42
C CYS A 111 -4.48 -11.93 -1.09
N SER A 112 -5.15 -12.37 -2.14
CA SER A 112 -6.31 -13.23 -2.05
C SER A 112 -5.81 -14.53 -1.44
N LEU A 113 -6.16 -14.76 -0.18
CA LEU A 113 -6.03 -16.06 0.44
C LEU A 113 -7.08 -16.95 -0.23
N ILE A 114 -6.70 -17.59 -1.34
CA ILE A 114 -7.52 -18.62 -1.95
C ILE A 114 -7.48 -19.81 -0.99
N SER A 115 -8.48 -19.90 -0.13
CA SER A 115 -8.75 -21.10 0.66
C SER A 115 -9.23 -22.18 -0.31
N THR A 116 -8.31 -22.84 -1.02
CA THR A 116 -8.63 -24.15 -1.56
C THR A 116 -8.93 -25.04 -0.36
N VAL A 117 -10.14 -25.60 -0.28
CA VAL A 117 -10.43 -26.71 0.63
C VAL A 117 -9.63 -27.89 0.11
N ASP A 118 -8.33 -27.88 0.36
CA ASP A 118 -7.47 -29.01 0.09
C ASP A 118 -7.77 -30.04 1.18
N SER A 119 -8.26 -31.21 0.78
CA SER A 119 -8.59 -32.30 1.71
C SER A 119 -7.37 -32.79 2.47
N SER A 120 -6.16 -32.41 2.01
CA SER A 120 -4.88 -32.79 2.60
C SER A 120 -4.81 -32.57 4.11
N PHE A 121 -5.39 -31.49 4.65
CA PHE A 121 -5.43 -31.27 6.11
C PHE A 121 -6.26 -32.35 6.81
N LEU A 122 -7.46 -32.63 6.30
CA LEU A 122 -8.36 -33.65 6.87
C LEU A 122 -7.73 -35.04 6.75
N ASP A 123 -7.16 -35.37 5.59
CA ASP A 123 -6.52 -36.64 5.31
C ASP A 123 -5.31 -36.88 6.24
N ASN A 124 -4.48 -35.85 6.43
CA ASN A 124 -3.35 -35.91 7.36
C ASN A 124 -3.82 -36.05 8.81
N LEU A 125 -4.88 -35.34 9.20
CA LEU A 125 -5.41 -35.41 10.55
C LEU A 125 -6.00 -36.80 10.86
N LEU A 126 -6.79 -37.37 9.95
CA LEU A 126 -7.37 -38.71 10.10
C LEU A 126 -6.30 -39.81 10.16
N ARG A 127 -5.15 -39.62 9.51
CA ARG A 127 -3.99 -40.52 9.61
C ARG A 127 -3.33 -40.54 10.99
N VAL A 128 -3.47 -39.48 11.79
CA VAL A 128 -2.86 -39.41 13.13
C VAL A 128 -3.50 -40.40 14.11
N SER A 129 -4.81 -40.66 13.99
CA SER A 129 -5.50 -41.61 14.85
C SER A 129 -6.89 -42.00 14.35
N ASN A 130 -7.26 -43.26 14.58
CA ASN A 130 -8.64 -43.75 14.47
C ASN A 130 -9.56 -43.22 15.60
N ASN A 131 -9.02 -42.81 16.75
CA ASN A 131 -9.83 -42.43 17.90
C ASN A 131 -10.40 -41.02 17.73
N PHE A 132 -11.72 -40.92 17.50
CA PHE A 132 -12.41 -39.66 17.30
C PHE A 132 -12.20 -38.66 18.47
N CYS A 133 -12.29 -39.12 19.72
CA CYS A 133 -12.06 -38.26 20.88
C CYS A 133 -10.63 -37.69 20.91
N LYS A 134 -9.63 -38.47 20.46
CA LYS A 134 -8.26 -37.99 20.33
C LYS A 134 -8.13 -36.93 19.24
N LEU A 135 -8.75 -37.13 18.07
CA LEU A 135 -8.77 -36.14 16.99
C LEU A 135 -9.42 -34.82 17.42
N VAL A 136 -10.55 -34.89 18.13
CA VAL A 136 -11.21 -33.70 18.71
C VAL A 136 -10.26 -32.96 19.66
N ARG A 137 -9.51 -33.67 20.52
CA ARG A 137 -8.53 -33.05 21.40
C ARG A 137 -7.38 -32.39 20.63
N ILE A 138 -6.87 -33.04 19.58
CA ILE A 138 -5.81 -32.47 18.73
C ILE A 138 -6.27 -31.15 18.12
N VAL A 139 -7.45 -31.14 17.49
CA VAL A 139 -8.01 -29.92 16.87
C VAL A 139 -8.28 -28.83 17.92
N ALA A 140 -8.79 -29.20 19.10
CA ALA A 140 -8.99 -28.27 20.19
C ALA A 140 -7.67 -27.62 20.66
N PHE A 141 -6.58 -28.38 20.74
CA PHE A 141 -5.26 -27.84 21.05
C PHE A 141 -4.71 -26.93 19.94
N ILE A 142 -4.93 -27.27 18.66
CA ILE A 142 -4.57 -26.41 17.53
C ILE A 142 -5.29 -25.07 17.64
N PHE A 143 -6.60 -25.07 17.91
CA PHE A 143 -7.36 -23.83 18.11
C PHE A 143 -6.88 -23.04 19.32
N ARG A 144 -6.62 -23.70 20.46
CA ARG A 144 -6.05 -23.05 21.64
C ARG A 144 -4.70 -22.40 21.34
N PHE A 145 -3.84 -23.08 20.57
CA PHE A 145 -2.55 -22.53 20.16
C PHE A 145 -2.72 -21.23 19.38
N PHE A 146 -3.55 -21.21 18.35
CA PHE A 146 -3.83 -19.98 17.59
C PHE A 146 -4.47 -18.88 18.44
N ASN A 147 -5.36 -19.23 19.35
CA ASN A 147 -5.98 -18.27 20.25
C ASN A 147 -4.95 -17.64 21.21
N ASN A 148 -4.02 -18.45 21.72
CA ASN A 148 -2.92 -17.99 22.58
C ASN A 148 -1.91 -17.11 21.82
N LEU A 149 -1.74 -17.28 20.51
CA LEU A 149 -0.90 -16.38 19.71
C LEU A 149 -1.52 -14.99 19.52
N ARG A 150 -2.86 -14.90 19.57
CA ARG A 150 -3.62 -13.64 19.38
C ARG A 150 -3.93 -12.91 20.69
N SER A 151 -3.70 -13.56 21.83
CA SER A 151 -4.08 -13.07 23.16
C SER A 151 -2.85 -12.72 24.00
N THR A 152 -2.94 -11.65 24.78
CA THR A 152 -1.91 -11.29 25.77
C THR A 152 -1.91 -12.23 26.98
N SER A 153 -3.06 -12.83 27.31
CA SER A 153 -3.21 -13.84 28.36
C SER A 153 -3.35 -15.23 27.77
N ARG A 154 -2.45 -16.16 28.13
CA ARG A 154 -2.44 -17.54 27.63
C ARG A 154 -3.42 -18.42 28.41
N CYS A 155 -4.24 -19.18 27.68
CA CYS A 155 -5.05 -20.25 28.24
C CYS A 155 -4.17 -21.48 28.51
N LEU A 156 -4.16 -21.95 29.76
CA LEU A 156 -3.37 -23.07 30.27
C LEU A 156 -4.30 -24.10 30.95
N GLY A 157 -3.81 -25.32 31.14
CA GLY A 157 -4.55 -26.39 31.84
C GLY A 157 -5.37 -27.30 30.90
N PRO A 158 -6.33 -28.07 31.44
CA PRO A 158 -7.12 -29.03 30.65
C PRO A 158 -8.00 -28.34 29.60
N LEU A 159 -8.40 -29.09 28.55
CA LEU A 159 -9.32 -28.61 27.53
C LEU A 159 -10.70 -28.35 28.13
N THR A 160 -11.26 -27.18 27.87
CA THR A 160 -12.62 -26.84 28.31
C THR A 160 -13.66 -27.54 27.43
N LEU A 161 -14.87 -27.72 27.97
CA LEU A 161 -15.98 -28.28 27.21
C LEU A 161 -16.28 -27.48 25.92
N LYS A 162 -16.16 -26.14 25.99
CA LYS A 162 -16.38 -25.25 24.85
C LYS A 162 -15.39 -25.51 23.73
N GLU A 163 -14.10 -25.68 24.05
CA GLU A 163 -13.07 -25.98 23.05
C GLU A 163 -13.29 -27.34 22.39
N LEU A 164 -13.69 -28.34 23.18
CA LEU A 164 -14.01 -29.67 22.66
C LEU A 164 -15.25 -29.64 21.74
N GLN A 165 -16.29 -28.91 22.12
CA GLN A 165 -17.50 -28.74 21.29
C GLN A 165 -17.18 -28.02 19.98
N LEU A 166 -16.41 -26.93 20.04
CA LEU A 166 -15.98 -26.20 18.85
C LEU A 166 -15.17 -27.09 17.91
N ALA A 167 -14.17 -27.80 18.44
CA ALA A 167 -13.34 -28.71 17.66
C ALA A 167 -14.16 -29.83 17.00
N LYS A 168 -15.11 -30.41 17.75
CA LYS A 168 -16.02 -31.44 17.24
C LYS A 168 -16.86 -30.92 16.08
N LEU A 169 -17.49 -29.75 16.24
CA LEU A 169 -18.33 -29.15 15.20
C LEU A 169 -17.52 -28.79 13.96
N THR A 170 -16.31 -28.25 14.13
CA THR A 170 -15.46 -27.92 12.99
C THR A 170 -15.04 -29.18 12.22
N LEU A 171 -14.68 -30.27 12.92
CA LEU A 171 -14.38 -31.54 12.26
C LEU A 171 -15.56 -32.08 11.46
N ALA A 172 -16.76 -32.06 12.04
CA ALA A 172 -17.97 -32.49 11.33
C ALA A 172 -18.22 -31.62 10.07
N LYS A 173 -18.06 -30.30 10.19
CA LYS A 173 -18.18 -29.39 9.04
C LYS A 173 -17.14 -29.65 7.96
N LEU A 174 -15.88 -29.91 8.34
CA LEU A 174 -14.82 -30.22 7.38
C LEU A 174 -15.10 -31.52 6.62
N VAL A 175 -15.53 -32.58 7.32
CA VAL A 175 -15.93 -33.84 6.68
C VAL A 175 -17.12 -33.59 5.75
N HIS A 176 -18.13 -32.84 6.19
CA HIS A 176 -19.29 -32.51 5.35
C HIS A 176 -18.88 -31.74 4.08
N LEU A 177 -17.96 -30.77 4.19
CA LEU A 177 -17.48 -29.99 3.04
C LEU A 177 -16.70 -30.84 2.03
N VAL A 178 -16.00 -31.89 2.49
CA VAL A 178 -15.27 -32.81 1.61
C VAL A 178 -16.23 -33.83 0.98
N CYS A 179 -17.09 -34.48 1.78
CA CYS A 179 -17.95 -35.56 1.32
C CYS A 179 -19.18 -35.10 0.54
N PHE A 180 -19.78 -33.96 0.92
CA PHE A 180 -21.02 -33.43 0.33
C PHE A 180 -20.80 -32.13 -0.44
N ARG A 181 -19.62 -32.01 -1.06
CA ARG A 181 -19.22 -30.78 -1.75
C ARG A 181 -20.19 -30.37 -2.85
N VAL A 182 -20.80 -31.34 -3.54
CA VAL A 182 -21.73 -31.09 -4.65
C VAL A 182 -23.06 -30.59 -4.11
N GLU A 183 -23.57 -31.24 -3.08
CA GLU A 183 -24.84 -30.93 -2.42
C GLU A 183 -24.79 -29.56 -1.75
N ILE A 184 -23.69 -29.23 -1.06
CA ILE A 184 -23.49 -27.90 -0.46
C ILE A 184 -23.47 -26.81 -1.54
N LYS A 185 -22.77 -27.04 -2.66
CA LYS A 185 -22.77 -26.10 -3.79
C LYS A 185 -24.14 -25.94 -4.45
N CYS A 186 -24.98 -26.98 -4.44
CA CYS A 186 -26.34 -26.91 -4.94
C CYS A 186 -27.25 -26.11 -3.99
N LEU A 187 -27.07 -26.25 -2.67
CA LEU A 187 -27.83 -25.52 -1.66
C LEU A 187 -27.45 -24.02 -1.58
N GLU A 188 -26.21 -23.66 -1.90
CA GLU A 188 -25.75 -22.26 -1.95
C GLU A 188 -26.28 -21.46 -3.17
N LYS A 189 -26.85 -22.14 -4.17
CA LYS A 189 -27.40 -21.52 -5.39
C LYS A 189 -28.93 -21.37 -5.37
N GLY A 190 -29.58 -21.70 -4.24
CA GLY A 190 -31.03 -21.54 -4.03
C GLY A 190 -31.39 -20.17 -3.46
#